data_AF-A0A7C9A0C2-F1
#
_entry.id   AF-A0A7C9A0C2-F1
#
_cell.length_a   1.000
_cell.length_b   1.000
_cell.length_c   1.000
_cell.angle_alpha   90.00
_cell.angle_beta   90.00
_cell.angle_gamma   90.00
#
_symmetry.space_group_name_H-M   'P 1'
#
loop_
_entity.id
_entity.type
_entity.pdbx_description
1 polymer ?
#
loop_
_entity_poly.entity_id
_entity_poly.type
_entity_poly.pdbx_seq_one_letter_code
_entity_poly.pdbx_strand_id
1 'polypeptide(L)'
;MLMSGAIMPGLRVLFVILIWHFTKISPVDSFQYSESLKALINRLDSQRSTPTVQELAAKGVLERLLPSHVSSFDFKIIPKNVCDGSSCFWVENYNKSSRSGPRIAIKGTTAVEITSGLHWYLKHFCGAHISWEKTGGVQIASIPESGSLPLVNDSGLVFRRPIPWNYYQNVVTSSYSFVWWDWERWEKEIDWMALQGINLPLAFTGQEAIWQKVFMDFNISREDLNDFFGGPAFLAWARMGNLHGWGGPLSQNWLDQQLALQKQILSRMLELGMIPVLPSFSGNVPAAFKKKYPLSNITRLGNWNSINGDPRWCCTFLLHPSDPLFVKLGKAFIEQQINEYGDVTDIYSCDTFNENAPPTDDPTYISSLGAAVYEAMIQGDKNAVWLMQGWLFYSDSKFWKPPQMKALLHSVPHGRMIVLDLFADVKPIWKMSSQFYGTPYIWCMLHNFGGNVEMYGIMDSISTGPVDARTSENSTMVGVGMCMEGIEQNPVIYELMSEMAFRSEEVQLMEWIKNYSYRRYG
;
A
#
# COMPACT_ATOMS: atom_id res chain seq x y z
N MET A 1 -42.94 -55.09 -39.27
CA MET A 1 -42.13 -55.85 -38.29
C MET A 1 -41.11 -54.86 -37.73
N LEU A 2 -41.46 -53.97 -36.77
CA LEU A 2 -41.36 -54.15 -35.31
C LEU A 2 -39.92 -54.57 -34.93
N MET A 3 -39.08 -53.85 -34.17
CA MET A 3 -39.22 -53.04 -32.94
C MET A 3 -37.97 -52.10 -32.82
N SER A 4 -38.10 -50.80 -32.55
CA SER A 4 -38.02 -50.09 -31.25
C SER A 4 -36.76 -50.32 -30.41
N GLY A 5 -36.00 -49.24 -30.15
CA GLY A 5 -34.94 -49.17 -29.13
C GLY A 5 -34.41 -47.75 -28.97
N ALA A 6 -35.12 -46.92 -28.21
CA ALA A 6 -34.69 -45.59 -27.80
C ALA A 6 -33.60 -45.70 -26.71
N ILE A 7 -32.54 -44.90 -26.82
CA ILE A 7 -31.56 -44.69 -25.74
C ILE A 7 -31.39 -43.17 -25.57
N MET A 8 -31.63 -42.68 -24.36
CA MET A 8 -31.49 -41.30 -23.91
C MET A 8 -30.04 -40.79 -24.01
N PRO A 9 -29.80 -39.48 -24.15
CA PRO A 9 -28.47 -38.91 -23.99
C PRO A 9 -28.11 -38.84 -22.50
N GLY A 10 -27.13 -39.65 -22.09
CA GLY A 10 -26.55 -39.63 -20.76
C GLY A 10 -25.82 -38.31 -20.47
N LEU A 11 -26.20 -37.69 -19.36
CA LEU A 11 -25.54 -36.56 -18.71
C LEU A 11 -24.05 -36.90 -18.45
N ARG A 12 -23.13 -36.32 -19.21
CA ARG A 12 -21.68 -36.41 -18.91
C ARG A 12 -21.35 -35.38 -17.83
N VAL A 13 -21.42 -35.79 -16.57
CA VAL A 13 -20.79 -35.08 -15.46
C VAL A 13 -19.28 -35.29 -15.58
N LEU A 14 -18.55 -34.28 -16.07
CA LEU A 14 -17.10 -34.26 -15.99
C LEU A 14 -16.71 -34.02 -14.52
N PHE A 15 -16.33 -35.08 -13.82
CA PHE A 15 -15.57 -34.96 -12.57
C PHE A 15 -14.16 -34.51 -12.93
N VAL A 16 -13.88 -33.20 -12.78
CA VAL A 16 -12.51 -32.70 -12.74
C VAL A 16 -11.95 -33.02 -11.36
N ILE A 17 -11.23 -34.13 -11.26
CA ILE A 17 -10.46 -34.48 -10.07
C ILE A 17 -9.20 -33.60 -10.09
N LEU A 18 -9.23 -32.48 -9.38
CA LEU A 18 -8.03 -31.73 -9.02
C LEU A 18 -7.24 -32.54 -8.00
N ILE A 19 -6.18 -33.22 -8.45
CA ILE A 19 -5.24 -33.91 -7.58
C ILE A 19 -4.32 -32.86 -6.95
N TRP A 20 -4.66 -32.42 -5.74
CA TRP A 20 -3.76 -31.61 -4.92
C TRP A 20 -2.63 -32.51 -4.40
N HIS A 21 -1.41 -32.27 -4.87
CA HIS A 21 -0.23 -32.85 -4.24
C HIS A 21 -0.05 -32.19 -2.87
N PHE A 22 -0.36 -32.94 -1.81
CA PHE A 22 0.04 -32.57 -0.45
C PHE A 22 1.56 -32.68 -0.34
N THR A 23 2.26 -31.57 -0.53
CA THR A 23 3.60 -31.41 0.05
C THR A 23 3.41 -31.24 1.55
N LYS A 24 4.11 -32.09 2.33
CA LYS A 24 4.26 -31.86 3.77
C LYS A 24 4.86 -30.47 3.93
N ILE A 25 4.11 -29.57 4.54
CA ILE A 25 4.60 -28.25 4.97
C ILE A 25 5.70 -28.53 6.01
N SER A 26 6.95 -28.46 5.58
CA SER A 26 8.08 -28.26 6.50
C SER A 26 7.79 -26.98 7.30
N PRO A 27 8.15 -26.91 8.59
CA PRO A 27 8.03 -25.66 9.32
C PRO A 27 8.82 -24.61 8.52
N VAL A 28 8.10 -23.61 8.00
CA VAL A 28 8.73 -22.43 7.41
C VAL A 28 9.66 -21.91 8.49
N ASP A 29 10.97 -21.94 8.24
CA ASP A 29 11.94 -21.30 9.12
C ASP A 29 11.40 -19.91 9.44
N SER A 30 11.09 -19.67 10.71
CA SER A 30 10.52 -18.41 11.15
C SER A 30 11.54 -17.33 10.81
N PHE A 31 11.30 -16.58 9.73
CA PHE A 31 12.11 -15.41 9.39
C PHE A 31 12.15 -14.54 10.63
N GLN A 32 13.30 -14.49 11.28
CA GLN A 32 13.46 -13.78 12.52
C GLN A 32 13.66 -12.31 12.16
N TYR A 33 12.54 -11.59 12.00
CA TYR A 33 12.56 -10.14 11.86
C TYR A 33 13.45 -9.52 12.93
N SER A 34 14.08 -8.39 12.63
CA SER A 34 14.84 -7.65 13.64
C SER A 34 13.93 -7.35 14.84
N GLU A 35 14.50 -7.30 16.04
CA GLU A 35 13.73 -6.96 17.25
C GLU A 35 13.04 -5.60 17.13
N SER A 36 13.66 -4.65 16.42
CA SER A 36 13.05 -3.35 16.09
C SER A 36 11.77 -3.49 15.25
N LEU A 37 11.77 -4.40 14.26
CA LEU A 37 10.60 -4.64 13.42
C LEU A 37 9.47 -5.31 14.20
N LYS A 38 9.80 -6.30 15.05
CA LYS A 38 8.82 -6.96 15.91
C LYS A 38 8.19 -5.98 16.88
N ALA A 39 9.00 -5.10 17.48
CA ALA A 39 8.52 -4.05 18.37
C ALA A 39 7.56 -3.10 17.64
N LEU A 40 7.89 -2.67 16.42
CA LEU A 40 7.02 -1.85 15.58
C LEU A 40 5.69 -2.57 15.29
N ILE A 41 5.74 -3.82 14.81
CA ILE A 41 4.54 -4.60 14.49
C ILE A 41 3.66 -4.76 15.72
N ASN A 42 4.23 -5.12 16.88
CA ASN A 42 3.48 -5.28 18.12
C ASN A 42 2.84 -3.96 18.58
N ARG A 43 3.53 -2.83 18.43
CA ARG A 43 2.99 -1.51 18.75
C ARG A 43 1.80 -1.16 17.85
N LEU A 44 1.96 -1.29 16.53
CA LEU A 44 0.89 -0.99 15.57
C LEU A 44 -0.30 -1.96 15.74
N ASP A 45 -0.03 -3.23 16.02
CA ASP A 45 -1.07 -4.22 16.36
C ASP A 45 -1.84 -3.79 17.63
N SER A 46 -1.16 -3.25 18.65
CA SER A 46 -1.79 -2.82 19.91
C SER A 46 -2.72 -1.61 19.75
N GLN A 47 -2.50 -0.80 18.70
CA GLN A 47 -3.30 0.38 18.39
C GLN A 47 -4.52 0.07 17.51
N ARG A 48 -4.68 -1.18 17.04
CA ARG A 48 -5.80 -1.55 16.17
C ARG A 48 -7.15 -1.40 16.86
N SER A 49 -8.16 -1.12 16.04
CA SER A 49 -9.57 -1.19 16.40
C SER A 49 -9.93 -2.51 17.09
N THR A 50 -10.89 -2.47 17.99
CA THR A 50 -11.32 -3.66 18.74
C THR A 50 -11.81 -4.77 17.79
N PRO A 51 -11.77 -6.05 18.22
CA PRO A 51 -12.28 -7.17 17.44
C PRO A 51 -13.69 -6.92 16.87
N THR A 52 -14.61 -6.38 17.68
CA THR A 52 -15.99 -6.12 17.25
C THR A 52 -16.07 -5.07 16.14
N VAL A 53 -15.28 -3.99 16.22
CA VAL A 53 -15.25 -2.96 15.15
C VAL A 53 -14.75 -3.57 13.85
N GLN A 54 -13.67 -4.35 13.92
CA GLN A 54 -13.11 -5.03 12.75
C GLN A 54 -14.09 -6.06 12.15
N GLU A 55 -14.71 -6.91 12.96
CA GLU A 55 -15.71 -7.88 12.51
C GLU A 55 -16.89 -7.19 11.81
N LEU A 56 -17.38 -6.05 12.34
CA LEU A 56 -18.43 -5.25 11.71
C LEU A 56 -17.98 -4.58 10.41
N ALA A 57 -16.74 -4.07 10.36
CA ALA A 57 -16.19 -3.47 9.15
C ALA A 57 -16.06 -4.50 8.01
N ALA A 58 -15.55 -5.70 8.30
CA ALA A 58 -15.49 -6.80 7.34
C ALA A 58 -16.89 -7.23 6.88
N LYS A 59 -17.88 -7.26 7.79
CA LYS A 59 -19.28 -7.50 7.44
C LYS A 59 -19.84 -6.40 6.53
N GLY A 60 -19.47 -5.13 6.75
CA GLY A 60 -19.84 -4.02 5.87
C GLY A 60 -19.29 -4.16 4.45
N VAL A 61 -18.05 -4.66 4.30
CA VAL A 61 -17.49 -5.00 2.98
C VAL A 61 -18.33 -6.08 2.30
N LEU A 62 -18.68 -7.15 3.03
CA LEU A 62 -19.55 -8.21 2.51
C LEU A 62 -20.94 -7.68 2.13
N GLU A 63 -21.52 -6.79 2.94
CA GLU A 63 -22.85 -6.22 2.69
C GLU A 63 -22.88 -5.36 1.41
N ARG A 64 -21.84 -4.55 1.18
CA ARG A 64 -21.71 -3.78 -0.07
C ARG A 64 -21.43 -4.66 -1.29
N LEU A 65 -20.65 -5.74 -1.13
CA LEU A 65 -20.29 -6.64 -2.22
C LEU A 65 -21.41 -7.63 -2.60
N LEU A 66 -22.05 -8.25 -1.60
CA LEU A 66 -22.96 -9.37 -1.76
C LEU A 66 -24.04 -9.39 -0.66
N PRO A 67 -24.99 -8.42 -0.70
CA PRO A 67 -25.95 -8.19 0.39
C PRO A 67 -26.85 -9.39 0.69
N SER A 68 -27.21 -10.18 -0.33
CA SER A 68 -28.06 -11.38 -0.19
C SER A 68 -27.40 -12.54 0.56
N HIS A 69 -26.08 -12.48 0.78
CA HIS A 69 -25.31 -13.57 1.39
C HIS A 69 -24.73 -13.20 2.76
N VAL A 70 -25.04 -12.02 3.29
CA VAL A 70 -24.54 -11.56 4.60
C VAL A 70 -24.79 -12.60 5.71
N SER A 71 -25.96 -13.24 5.71
CA SER A 71 -26.30 -14.27 6.69
C SER A 71 -25.60 -15.62 6.47
N SER A 72 -24.96 -15.83 5.33
CA SER A 72 -24.27 -17.08 4.99
C SER A 72 -22.84 -17.15 5.52
N PHE A 73 -22.30 -16.04 6.05
CA PHE A 73 -20.95 -15.95 6.56
C PHE A 73 -20.94 -15.58 8.04
N ASP A 74 -20.05 -16.21 8.80
CA ASP A 74 -19.68 -15.83 10.16
C ASP A 74 -18.24 -15.32 10.17
N PHE A 75 -18.00 -14.14 10.75
CA PHE A 75 -16.69 -13.50 10.78
C PHE A 75 -16.17 -13.38 12.20
N LYS A 76 -14.91 -13.78 12.41
CA LYS A 76 -14.29 -13.76 13.74
C LYS A 76 -12.85 -13.29 13.72
N ILE A 77 -12.53 -12.32 14.58
CA ILE A 77 -11.15 -11.96 14.88
C ILE A 77 -10.56 -12.99 15.84
N ILE A 78 -9.38 -13.50 15.49
CA ILE A 78 -8.59 -14.44 16.29
C ILE A 78 -7.22 -13.84 16.63
N PRO A 79 -6.66 -14.16 17.80
CA PRO A 79 -5.34 -13.67 18.18
C PRO A 79 -4.22 -14.34 17.35
N LYS A 80 -3.13 -13.60 17.09
CA LYS A 80 -1.99 -14.07 16.27
C LYS A 80 -1.31 -15.35 16.79
N ASN A 81 -1.39 -15.65 18.08
CA ASN A 81 -0.84 -16.89 18.64
C ASN A 81 -1.53 -18.16 18.09
N VAL A 82 -2.78 -18.05 17.62
CA VAL A 82 -3.49 -19.13 16.90
C VAL A 82 -2.93 -19.32 15.48
N CYS A 83 -2.22 -18.31 14.96
CA CYS A 83 -1.57 -18.27 13.65
C CYS A 83 -0.02 -18.38 13.76
N ASP A 84 0.51 -19.00 14.82
CA ASP A 84 1.95 -19.12 15.06
C ASP A 84 2.70 -17.77 15.07
N GLY A 85 2.04 -16.72 15.59
CA GLY A 85 2.59 -15.37 15.69
C GLY A 85 2.54 -14.55 14.40
N SER A 86 2.04 -15.11 13.30
CA SER A 86 1.89 -14.42 12.01
C SER A 86 0.46 -13.93 11.79
N SER A 87 0.27 -12.98 10.86
CA SER A 87 -1.09 -12.66 10.38
C SER A 87 -1.61 -13.79 9.49
N CYS A 88 -2.85 -14.20 9.67
CA CYS A 88 -3.45 -15.29 8.90
C CYS A 88 -4.97 -15.20 8.83
N PHE A 89 -5.56 -15.93 7.87
CA PHE A 89 -6.99 -16.19 7.82
C PHE A 89 -7.29 -17.68 7.65
N TRP A 90 -8.47 -18.07 8.15
CA TRP A 90 -8.99 -19.42 8.14
C TRP A 90 -10.34 -19.42 7.44
N VAL A 91 -10.60 -20.41 6.59
CA VAL A 91 -11.90 -20.65 5.97
C VAL A 91 -12.38 -22.03 6.38
N GLU A 92 -13.52 -22.11 7.05
CA GLU A 92 -14.06 -23.34 7.63
C GLU A 92 -15.56 -23.47 7.34
N ASN A 93 -16.07 -24.71 7.38
CA ASN A 93 -17.51 -24.95 7.35
C ASN A 93 -18.11 -24.64 8.74
N TYR A 94 -19.14 -23.80 8.81
CA TYR A 94 -19.80 -23.45 10.08
C TYR A 94 -20.86 -24.49 10.46
N ASN A 95 -21.93 -24.58 9.67
CA ASN A 95 -22.98 -25.59 9.85
C ASN A 95 -23.34 -26.22 8.50
N LYS A 96 -22.89 -27.46 8.29
CA LYS A 96 -23.02 -28.19 7.03
C LYS A 96 -24.47 -28.48 6.63
N SER A 97 -25.38 -28.60 7.61
CA SER A 97 -26.79 -28.92 7.40
C SER A 97 -27.70 -27.69 7.35
N SER A 98 -27.16 -26.51 7.69
CA SER A 98 -27.95 -25.29 7.67
C SER A 98 -28.27 -24.86 6.23
N ARG A 99 -29.56 -24.71 5.94
CA ARG A 99 -30.07 -23.96 4.77
C ARG A 99 -30.46 -22.52 5.12
N SER A 100 -30.38 -22.15 6.40
CA SER A 100 -30.79 -20.86 6.97
C SER A 100 -29.79 -20.43 8.06
N GLY A 101 -28.92 -19.47 7.76
CA GLY A 101 -27.84 -19.02 8.67
C GLY A 101 -26.44 -19.30 8.10
N PRO A 102 -25.37 -19.06 8.89
CA PRO A 102 -24.00 -19.10 8.38
C PRO A 102 -23.61 -20.51 7.96
N ARG A 103 -23.08 -20.62 6.74
CA ARG A 103 -22.59 -21.86 6.15
C ARG A 103 -21.06 -21.92 6.17
N ILE A 104 -20.42 -20.77 6.03
CA ILE A 104 -18.96 -20.61 6.02
C ILE A 104 -18.56 -19.69 7.17
N ALA A 105 -17.54 -20.08 7.93
CA ALA A 105 -16.88 -19.26 8.92
C ALA A 105 -15.55 -18.77 8.36
N ILE A 106 -15.26 -17.47 8.51
CA ILE A 106 -13.96 -16.90 8.17
C ILE A 106 -13.38 -16.25 9.41
N LYS A 107 -12.22 -16.74 9.83
CA LYS A 107 -11.49 -16.21 10.98
C LYS A 107 -10.24 -15.51 10.49
N GLY A 108 -9.85 -14.40 11.11
CA GLY A 108 -8.65 -13.68 10.71
C GLY A 108 -8.01 -12.90 11.84
N THR A 109 -6.74 -12.57 11.69
CA THR A 109 -6.01 -11.74 12.67
C THR A 109 -6.38 -10.26 12.62
N THR A 110 -6.92 -9.81 11.50
CA THR A 110 -7.53 -8.49 11.29
C THR A 110 -8.74 -8.59 10.37
N ALA A 111 -9.49 -7.51 10.24
CA ALA A 111 -10.54 -7.41 9.23
C ALA A 111 -10.01 -7.56 7.80
N VAL A 112 -8.82 -7.01 7.47
CA VAL A 112 -8.16 -7.25 6.16
C VAL A 112 -7.96 -8.75 5.92
N GLU A 113 -7.53 -9.52 6.93
CA GLU A 113 -7.37 -10.97 6.79
C GLU A 113 -8.73 -11.66 6.60
N ILE A 114 -9.78 -11.24 7.30
CA ILE A 114 -11.14 -11.77 7.12
C ILE A 114 -11.64 -11.49 5.70
N THR A 115 -11.51 -10.25 5.20
CA THR A 115 -11.95 -9.88 3.85
C THR A 115 -11.12 -10.56 2.77
N SER A 116 -9.83 -10.77 3.01
CA SER A 116 -8.98 -11.57 2.12
C SER A 116 -9.42 -13.03 2.08
N GLY A 117 -9.82 -13.59 3.23
CA GLY A 117 -10.39 -14.94 3.29
C GLY A 117 -11.73 -15.06 2.59
N LEU A 118 -12.59 -14.04 2.70
CA LEU A 118 -13.82 -13.92 1.92
C LEU A 118 -13.50 -13.91 0.42
N HIS A 119 -12.60 -13.03 -0.01
CA HIS A 119 -12.20 -12.92 -1.40
C HIS A 119 -11.61 -14.23 -1.91
N TRP A 120 -10.73 -14.89 -1.14
CA TRP A 120 -10.14 -16.18 -1.50
C TRP A 120 -11.22 -17.26 -1.70
N TYR A 121 -12.19 -17.34 -0.78
CA TYR A 121 -13.30 -18.27 -0.88
C TYR A 121 -14.17 -18.00 -2.11
N LEU A 122 -14.59 -16.75 -2.31
CA LEU A 122 -15.40 -16.37 -3.47
C LEU A 122 -14.68 -16.65 -4.80
N LYS A 123 -13.37 -16.37 -4.85
CA LYS A 123 -12.51 -16.60 -6.01
C LYS A 123 -12.37 -18.09 -6.32
N HIS A 124 -11.90 -18.89 -5.35
CA HIS A 124 -11.50 -20.29 -5.62
C HIS A 124 -12.63 -21.31 -5.50
N PHE A 125 -13.71 -21.01 -4.78
CA PHE A 125 -14.82 -21.95 -4.56
C PHE A 125 -16.09 -21.51 -5.28
N CYS A 126 -16.34 -20.20 -5.42
CA CYS A 126 -17.57 -19.68 -6.03
C CYS A 126 -17.36 -19.16 -7.45
N GLY A 127 -16.12 -19.11 -7.95
CA GLY A 127 -15.82 -18.67 -9.30
C GLY A 127 -16.04 -17.18 -9.54
N ALA A 128 -16.02 -16.35 -8.49
CA ALA A 128 -16.20 -14.90 -8.60
C ALA A 128 -14.89 -14.18 -8.95
N HIS A 129 -15.03 -12.95 -9.46
CA HIS A 129 -13.92 -12.05 -9.75
C HIS A 129 -14.27 -10.61 -9.35
N ILE A 130 -13.33 -9.92 -8.72
CA ILE A 130 -13.51 -8.56 -8.20
C ILE A 130 -12.39 -7.68 -8.74
N SER A 131 -12.77 -6.65 -9.50
CA SER A 131 -11.84 -5.73 -10.15
C SER A 131 -12.42 -4.31 -10.16
N TRP A 132 -11.60 -3.33 -10.56
CA TRP A 132 -12.07 -1.95 -10.75
C TRP A 132 -13.14 -1.88 -11.85
N GLU A 133 -14.11 -0.98 -11.68
CA GLU A 133 -15.23 -0.81 -12.62
C GLU A 133 -14.75 -0.55 -14.05
N LYS A 134 -13.75 0.33 -14.21
CA LYS A 134 -13.16 0.68 -15.51
C LYS A 134 -12.46 -0.49 -16.21
N THR A 135 -12.08 -1.53 -15.46
CA THR A 135 -11.51 -2.77 -15.98
C THR A 135 -12.53 -3.91 -16.02
N GLY A 136 -13.82 -3.62 -16.17
CA GLY A 136 -14.89 -4.62 -16.30
C GLY A 136 -15.56 -5.03 -14.98
N GLY A 137 -15.14 -4.43 -13.85
CA GLY A 137 -15.84 -4.52 -12.58
C GLY A 137 -15.88 -5.92 -11.96
N VAL A 138 -17.04 -6.24 -11.38
CA VAL A 138 -17.24 -7.39 -10.51
C VAL A 138 -18.09 -8.45 -11.24
N GLN A 139 -17.57 -9.68 -11.30
CA GLN A 139 -18.31 -10.88 -11.72
C GLN A 139 -18.67 -11.68 -10.47
N ILE A 140 -19.96 -11.76 -10.17
CA ILE A 140 -20.50 -12.52 -9.02
C ILE A 140 -21.64 -13.46 -9.41
N ALA A 141 -21.99 -13.54 -10.69
CA ALA A 141 -23.09 -14.38 -11.18
C ALA A 141 -22.82 -15.87 -11.00
N SER A 142 -21.55 -16.27 -10.91
CA SER A 142 -21.13 -17.66 -10.63
C SER A 142 -21.34 -18.06 -9.17
N ILE A 143 -21.56 -17.10 -8.26
CA ILE A 143 -21.74 -17.40 -6.84
C ILE A 143 -23.09 -18.10 -6.63
N PRO A 144 -23.11 -19.31 -6.04
CA PRO A 144 -24.37 -20.00 -5.75
C PRO A 144 -25.25 -19.22 -4.77
N GLU A 145 -26.55 -19.51 -4.77
CA GLU A 145 -27.47 -18.98 -3.77
C GLU A 145 -26.97 -19.22 -2.33
N SER A 146 -27.38 -18.35 -1.40
CA SER A 146 -26.90 -18.30 -0.02
C SER A 146 -26.92 -19.65 0.73
N GLY A 147 -27.92 -20.51 0.46
CA GLY A 147 -28.05 -21.86 1.03
C GLY A 147 -27.25 -22.96 0.31
N SER A 148 -26.58 -22.63 -0.80
CA SER A 148 -25.91 -23.54 -1.72
C SER A 148 -24.41 -23.27 -1.89
N LEU A 149 -23.84 -22.35 -1.12
CA LEU A 149 -22.40 -22.02 -1.10
C LEU A 149 -21.48 -23.26 -0.92
N PRO A 150 -20.49 -23.50 -1.79
CA PRO A 150 -19.68 -24.73 -1.75
C PRO A 150 -18.95 -24.94 -0.43
N LEU A 151 -18.98 -26.16 0.11
CA LEU A 151 -18.25 -26.49 1.34
C LEU A 151 -16.76 -26.60 1.06
N VAL A 152 -15.93 -26.21 2.04
CA VAL A 152 -14.48 -26.46 2.03
C VAL A 152 -14.18 -27.84 2.66
N ASN A 153 -12.91 -28.26 2.66
CA ASN A 153 -12.50 -29.49 3.35
C ASN A 153 -12.79 -29.38 4.87
N ASP A 154 -13.03 -30.52 5.52
CA ASP A 154 -13.40 -30.62 6.94
C ASP A 154 -12.32 -30.13 7.89
N SER A 155 -11.06 -30.17 7.47
CA SER A 155 -9.93 -29.61 8.21
C SER A 155 -9.88 -28.07 8.16
N GLY A 156 -10.74 -27.43 7.36
CA GLY A 156 -10.59 -26.02 7.00
C GLY A 156 -9.38 -25.75 6.11
N LEU A 157 -9.23 -24.49 5.74
CA LEU A 157 -8.08 -23.95 5.02
C LEU A 157 -7.45 -22.83 5.85
N VAL A 158 -6.12 -22.83 5.97
CA VAL A 158 -5.37 -21.80 6.71
C VAL A 158 -4.36 -21.16 5.78
N PHE A 159 -4.43 -19.84 5.63
CA PHE A 159 -3.52 -19.04 4.82
C PHE A 159 -2.78 -18.06 5.72
N ARG A 160 -1.48 -18.28 5.87
CA ARG A 160 -0.58 -17.42 6.65
C ARG A 160 0.13 -16.46 5.69
N ARG A 161 0.30 -15.21 6.11
CA ARG A 161 1.19 -14.31 5.37
C ARG A 161 2.64 -14.73 5.63
N PRO A 162 3.46 -14.94 4.59
CA PRO A 162 4.88 -15.19 4.78
C PRO A 162 5.66 -13.91 5.17
N ILE A 163 5.07 -12.73 4.95
CA ILE A 163 5.61 -11.40 5.30
C ILE A 163 4.52 -10.52 5.91
N PRO A 164 4.84 -9.56 6.80
CA PRO A 164 3.83 -8.81 7.54
C PRO A 164 3.11 -7.77 6.69
N TRP A 165 3.77 -7.17 5.68
CA TRP A 165 3.24 -6.00 4.99
C TRP A 165 2.89 -6.25 3.53
N ASN A 166 1.69 -5.78 3.16
CA ASN A 166 1.23 -5.66 1.79
C ASN A 166 0.89 -4.19 1.53
N TYR A 167 1.81 -3.51 0.83
CA TYR A 167 1.80 -2.07 0.59
C TYR A 167 1.02 -1.72 -0.68
N TYR A 168 0.38 -0.55 -0.69
CA TYR A 168 -0.36 -0.07 -1.86
C TYR A 168 -0.20 1.44 -2.05
N GLN A 169 -0.13 1.82 -3.34
CA GLN A 169 -0.08 3.16 -3.93
C GLN A 169 1.32 3.73 -4.15
N ASN A 170 1.48 4.51 -5.21
CA ASN A 170 2.59 5.43 -5.37
C ASN A 170 2.16 6.83 -4.90
N VAL A 171 3.10 7.68 -4.49
CA VAL A 171 2.79 9.09 -4.21
C VAL A 171 2.15 9.78 -5.42
N VAL A 172 2.52 9.38 -6.65
CA VAL A 172 1.96 9.94 -7.90
C VAL A 172 0.59 9.40 -8.29
N THR A 173 0.15 8.27 -7.72
CA THR A 173 -1.21 7.73 -7.96
C THR A 173 -2.28 8.71 -7.52
N SER A 174 -1.98 9.51 -6.48
CA SER A 174 -2.86 10.58 -6.01
C SER A 174 -3.22 11.62 -7.07
N SER A 175 -2.32 11.88 -8.02
CA SER A 175 -2.53 12.87 -9.09
C SER A 175 -3.05 12.23 -10.37
N TYR A 176 -2.56 11.05 -10.74
CA TYR A 176 -2.96 10.38 -11.98
C TYR A 176 -4.30 9.64 -11.89
N SER A 177 -4.73 9.23 -10.69
CA SER A 177 -5.95 8.41 -10.52
C SER A 177 -6.93 9.02 -9.53
N PHE A 178 -6.47 9.46 -8.35
CA PHE A 178 -7.38 9.73 -7.22
C PHE A 178 -7.86 11.18 -7.13
N VAL A 179 -7.28 12.09 -7.89
CA VAL A 179 -7.45 13.55 -7.71
C VAL A 179 -8.92 13.99 -7.69
N TRP A 180 -9.80 13.35 -8.45
CA TRP A 180 -11.21 13.73 -8.54
C TRP A 180 -12.15 12.79 -7.78
N TRP A 181 -11.62 11.91 -6.93
CA TRP A 181 -12.44 10.97 -6.19
C TRP A 181 -13.12 11.64 -5.01
N ASP A 182 -14.39 11.28 -4.85
CA ASP A 182 -15.16 11.54 -3.64
C ASP A 182 -15.08 10.34 -2.68
N TRP A 183 -15.85 10.41 -1.60
CA TRP A 183 -15.93 9.33 -0.62
C TRP A 183 -16.47 8.02 -1.23
N GLU A 184 -17.46 8.08 -2.12
CA GLU A 184 -18.06 6.86 -2.68
C GLU A 184 -17.02 6.06 -3.47
N ARG A 185 -16.19 6.73 -4.28
CA ARG A 185 -15.11 6.06 -5.01
C ARG A 185 -13.99 5.57 -4.07
N TRP A 186 -13.65 6.33 -3.04
CA TRP A 186 -12.66 5.90 -2.03
C TRP A 186 -13.14 4.71 -1.21
N GLU A 187 -14.42 4.64 -0.84
CA GLU A 187 -15.00 3.50 -0.13
C GLU A 187 -14.83 2.20 -0.92
N LYS A 188 -15.14 2.24 -2.23
CA LYS A 188 -14.92 1.10 -3.13
C LYS A 188 -13.45 0.71 -3.24
N GLU A 189 -12.53 1.67 -3.26
CA GLU A 189 -11.10 1.37 -3.31
C GLU A 189 -10.61 0.72 -2.01
N ILE A 190 -11.05 1.20 -0.84
CA ILE A 190 -10.63 0.64 0.44
C ILE A 190 -11.22 -0.78 0.64
N ASP A 191 -12.43 -1.02 0.16
CA ASP A 191 -13.00 -2.38 0.11
C ASP A 191 -12.17 -3.29 -0.79
N TRP A 192 -11.79 -2.82 -1.98
CA TRP A 192 -10.90 -3.55 -2.88
C TRP A 192 -9.54 -3.83 -2.22
N MET A 193 -8.92 -2.83 -1.59
CA MET A 193 -7.68 -2.98 -0.82
C MET A 193 -7.81 -4.10 0.22
N ALA A 194 -8.89 -4.12 1.00
CA ALA A 194 -9.12 -5.12 2.03
C ALA A 194 -9.30 -6.53 1.44
N LEU A 195 -10.01 -6.66 0.31
CA LEU A 195 -10.19 -7.94 -0.40
C LEU A 195 -8.87 -8.45 -1.01
N GLN A 196 -8.00 -7.55 -1.47
CA GLN A 196 -6.65 -7.86 -1.97
C GLN A 196 -5.62 -8.07 -0.85
N GLY A 197 -6.03 -7.93 0.42
CA GLY A 197 -5.16 -8.12 1.56
C GLY A 197 -4.11 -7.03 1.74
N ILE A 198 -4.36 -5.81 1.27
CA ILE A 198 -3.54 -4.64 1.55
C ILE A 198 -3.71 -4.24 3.01
N ASN A 199 -2.60 -4.05 3.73
CA ASN A 199 -2.61 -3.63 5.13
C ASN A 199 -1.68 -2.44 5.44
N LEU A 200 -0.95 -1.94 4.45
CA LEU A 200 -0.07 -0.77 4.57
C LEU A 200 -0.31 0.23 3.42
N PRO A 201 -1.50 0.85 3.30
CA PRO A 201 -1.78 1.81 2.23
C PRO A 201 -1.22 3.21 2.53
N LEU A 202 -0.81 3.93 1.47
CA LEU A 202 -0.52 5.37 1.55
C LEU A 202 -1.81 6.18 1.81
N ALA A 203 -1.73 7.23 2.63
CA ALA A 203 -2.88 8.08 2.97
C ALA A 203 -2.51 9.57 2.94
N PHE A 204 -2.36 10.14 1.74
CA PHE A 204 -1.84 11.49 1.50
C PHE A 204 -2.91 12.56 1.21
N THR A 205 -4.19 12.18 1.17
CA THR A 205 -5.31 13.07 0.82
C THR A 205 -5.35 14.25 1.81
N GLY A 206 -5.53 15.46 1.29
CA GLY A 206 -5.68 16.68 2.12
C GLY A 206 -4.44 17.16 2.88
N GLN A 207 -3.24 16.64 2.63
CA GLN A 207 -2.04 17.07 3.37
C GLN A 207 -1.73 18.56 3.24
N GLU A 208 -2.16 19.21 2.16
CA GLU A 208 -2.02 20.67 1.99
C GLU A 208 -2.78 21.46 3.07
N ALA A 209 -3.88 20.93 3.60
CA ALA A 209 -4.62 21.56 4.70
C ALA A 209 -3.84 21.50 6.01
N ILE A 210 -3.08 20.43 6.24
CA ILE A 210 -2.15 20.31 7.38
C ILE A 210 -1.00 21.31 7.19
N TRP A 211 -0.40 21.35 6.00
CA TRP A 211 0.66 22.32 5.69
C TRP A 211 0.21 23.76 5.84
N GLN A 212 -1.00 24.12 5.41
CA GLN A 212 -1.55 25.46 5.61
C GLN A 212 -1.57 25.84 7.09
N LYS A 213 -2.07 24.96 7.96
CA LYS A 213 -2.12 25.20 9.42
C LYS A 213 -0.72 25.38 10.00
N VAL A 214 0.21 24.48 9.66
CA VAL A 214 1.59 24.56 10.13
C VAL A 214 2.26 25.84 9.67
N PHE A 215 2.22 26.19 8.39
CA PHE A 215 2.89 27.39 7.89
C PHE A 215 2.30 28.69 8.48
N MET A 216 1.00 28.71 8.79
CA MET A 216 0.39 29.84 9.49
C MET A 216 0.97 30.05 10.90
N ASP A 217 1.27 28.98 11.64
CA ASP A 217 1.96 29.07 12.94
C ASP A 217 3.41 29.59 12.81
N PHE A 218 3.99 29.47 11.61
CA PHE A 218 5.28 30.04 11.23
C PHE A 218 5.14 31.43 10.55
N ASN A 219 4.00 32.10 10.76
CA ASN A 219 3.70 33.45 10.27
C ASN A 219 3.80 33.62 8.74
N ILE A 220 3.51 32.55 7.99
CA ILE A 220 3.29 32.57 6.55
C ILE A 220 1.80 32.77 6.31
N SER A 221 1.42 33.76 5.50
CA SER A 221 0.01 34.02 5.20
C SER A 221 -0.57 32.96 4.26
N ARG A 222 -1.91 32.92 4.11
CA ARG A 222 -2.53 32.00 3.14
C ARG A 222 -2.15 32.38 1.71
N GLU A 223 -2.05 33.68 1.46
CA GLU A 223 -1.68 34.25 0.17
C GLU A 223 -0.23 33.89 -0.21
N ASP A 224 0.67 33.81 0.78
CA ASP A 224 2.05 33.36 0.58
C ASP A 224 2.15 31.90 0.11
N LEU A 225 1.10 31.09 0.31
CA LEU A 225 1.04 29.68 -0.11
C LEU A 225 0.45 29.50 -1.52
N ASN A 226 -0.11 30.55 -2.14
CA ASN A 226 -0.72 30.47 -3.47
C ASN A 226 0.26 30.00 -4.54
N ASP A 227 1.53 30.37 -4.42
CA ASP A 227 2.60 29.96 -5.33
C ASP A 227 3.38 28.73 -4.84
N PHE A 228 3.01 28.15 -3.69
CA PHE A 228 3.68 26.99 -3.11
C PHE A 228 3.00 25.68 -3.47
N PHE A 229 1.70 25.57 -3.21
CA PHE A 229 0.96 24.36 -3.59
C PHE A 229 0.80 24.28 -5.12
N GLY A 230 0.90 23.08 -5.67
CA GLY A 230 0.45 22.81 -7.03
C GLY A 230 -1.07 22.83 -7.13
N GLY A 231 -1.61 22.83 -8.35
CA GLY A 231 -3.01 22.52 -8.61
C GLY A 231 -3.33 21.06 -8.29
N PRO A 232 -4.62 20.68 -8.13
CA PRO A 232 -5.02 19.35 -7.70
C PRO A 232 -4.35 18.19 -8.45
N ALA A 233 -4.30 18.27 -9.78
CA ALA A 233 -3.75 17.23 -10.65
C ALA A 233 -2.21 17.19 -10.68
N PHE A 234 -1.53 18.07 -9.94
CA PHE A 234 -0.07 18.19 -9.90
C PHE A 234 0.49 18.08 -8.48
N LEU A 235 -0.34 17.76 -7.49
CA LEU A 235 0.06 17.75 -6.08
C LEU A 235 1.14 16.73 -5.77
N ALA A 236 1.17 15.58 -6.45
CA ALA A 236 2.21 14.58 -6.21
C ALA A 236 3.62 15.15 -6.41
N TRP A 237 3.86 15.82 -7.55
CA TRP A 237 5.15 16.46 -7.85
C TRP A 237 5.41 17.70 -6.99
N ALA A 238 4.36 18.41 -6.59
CA ALA A 238 4.50 19.52 -5.64
C ALA A 238 5.01 19.03 -4.27
N ARG A 239 4.43 17.94 -3.75
CA ARG A 239 4.80 17.32 -2.47
C ARG A 239 6.24 16.79 -2.45
N MET A 240 6.70 16.25 -3.58
CA MET A 240 8.08 15.81 -3.78
C MET A 240 9.07 16.96 -4.06
N GLY A 241 8.60 18.20 -4.10
CA GLY A 241 9.44 19.38 -4.33
C GLY A 241 9.93 19.56 -5.75
N ASN A 242 9.38 18.82 -6.73
CA ASN A 242 9.76 18.94 -8.13
C ASN A 242 9.21 20.22 -8.77
N LEU A 243 7.98 20.59 -8.42
CA LEU A 243 7.29 21.79 -8.93
C LEU A 243 6.61 22.55 -7.78
N HIS A 244 6.17 23.78 -8.07
CA HIS A 244 5.29 24.54 -7.18
C HIS A 244 4.39 25.47 -8.00
N GLY A 245 3.22 25.85 -7.48
CA GLY A 245 2.29 26.82 -8.08
C GLY A 245 1.56 26.39 -9.37
N TRP A 246 2.11 25.47 -10.17
CA TRP A 246 1.54 25.06 -11.45
C TRP A 246 0.13 24.46 -11.30
N GLY A 247 -0.85 25.03 -12.02
CA GLY A 247 -2.26 24.64 -11.96
C GLY A 247 -3.01 25.12 -10.72
N GLY A 248 -2.35 25.85 -9.81
CA GLY A 248 -2.95 26.45 -8.63
C GLY A 248 -3.54 27.86 -8.87
N PRO A 249 -3.89 28.59 -7.80
CA PRO A 249 -3.82 28.18 -6.39
C PRO A 249 -4.94 27.22 -5.98
N LEU A 250 -4.75 26.49 -4.87
CA LEU A 250 -5.83 25.72 -4.24
C LEU A 250 -6.81 26.64 -3.51
N SER A 251 -8.11 26.42 -3.69
CA SER A 251 -9.14 27.13 -2.93
C SER A 251 -9.24 26.61 -1.49
N GLN A 252 -9.72 27.44 -0.56
CA GLN A 252 -10.00 26.98 0.81
C GLN A 252 -11.03 25.84 0.82
N ASN A 253 -12.05 25.91 -0.02
CA ASN A 253 -13.06 24.85 -0.15
C ASN A 253 -12.43 23.51 -0.54
N TRP A 254 -11.43 23.50 -1.43
CA TRP A 254 -10.69 22.29 -1.77
C TRP A 254 -9.97 21.73 -0.54
N LEU A 255 -9.22 22.57 0.20
CA LEU A 255 -8.50 22.14 1.40
C LEU A 255 -9.43 21.54 2.47
N ASP A 256 -10.56 22.20 2.72
CA ASP A 256 -11.55 21.76 3.71
C ASP A 256 -12.20 20.42 3.30
N GLN A 257 -12.57 20.28 2.03
CA GLN A 257 -13.15 19.03 1.50
C GLN A 257 -12.14 17.87 1.53
N GLN A 258 -10.90 18.10 1.13
CA GLN A 258 -9.87 17.06 1.11
C GLN A 258 -9.48 16.64 2.54
N LEU A 259 -9.45 17.58 3.50
CA LEU A 259 -9.24 17.26 4.91
C LEU A 259 -10.38 16.38 5.47
N ALA A 260 -11.63 16.71 5.16
CA ALA A 260 -12.79 15.91 5.57
C ALA A 260 -12.74 14.51 4.95
N LEU A 261 -12.41 14.41 3.65
CA LEU A 261 -12.27 13.15 2.93
C LEU A 261 -11.18 12.27 3.55
N GLN A 262 -10.02 12.84 3.88
CA GLN A 262 -8.93 12.10 4.53
C GLN A 262 -9.34 11.51 5.87
N LYS A 263 -10.14 12.24 6.68
CA LYS A 263 -10.65 11.70 7.96
C LYS A 263 -11.56 10.48 7.74
N GLN A 264 -12.37 10.47 6.69
CA GLN A 264 -13.19 9.30 6.33
C GLN A 264 -12.33 8.12 5.85
N ILE A 265 -11.33 8.40 4.99
CA ILE A 265 -10.37 7.39 4.48
C ILE A 265 -9.65 6.72 5.66
N LEU A 266 -9.07 7.52 6.56
CA LEU A 266 -8.36 7.00 7.73
C LEU A 266 -9.27 6.19 8.65
N SER A 267 -10.49 6.67 8.93
CA SER A 267 -11.46 5.92 9.76
C SER A 267 -11.71 4.53 9.19
N ARG A 268 -12.00 4.42 7.89
CA ARG A 268 -12.29 3.13 7.25
C ARG A 268 -11.06 2.21 7.19
N MET A 269 -9.88 2.76 6.91
CA MET A 269 -8.62 1.99 6.95
C MET A 269 -8.40 1.36 8.33
N LEU A 270 -8.57 2.15 9.41
CA LEU A 270 -8.39 1.69 10.79
C LEU A 270 -9.48 0.70 11.24
N GLU A 271 -10.72 0.92 10.83
CA GLU A 271 -11.83 -0.03 11.04
C GLU A 271 -11.52 -1.40 10.44
N LEU A 272 -10.88 -1.43 9.27
CA LEU A 272 -10.47 -2.67 8.59
C LEU A 272 -9.15 -3.24 9.12
N GLY A 273 -8.47 -2.56 10.06
CA GLY A 273 -7.21 -3.00 10.63
C GLY A 273 -5.97 -2.73 9.75
N MET A 274 -6.10 -1.87 8.74
CA MET A 274 -4.98 -1.34 7.95
C MET A 274 -4.16 -0.35 8.77
N ILE A 275 -2.89 -0.18 8.41
CA ILE A 275 -1.97 0.79 8.99
C ILE A 275 -1.72 1.87 7.91
N PRO A 276 -2.33 3.06 8.00
CA PRO A 276 -2.12 4.11 7.02
C PRO A 276 -0.67 4.64 7.11
N VAL A 277 -0.07 4.95 5.96
CA VAL A 277 1.21 5.67 5.90
C VAL A 277 0.92 7.15 5.67
N LEU A 278 1.29 7.98 6.65
CA LEU A 278 1.09 9.43 6.60
C LEU A 278 2.31 10.16 6.00
N PRO A 279 2.16 11.36 5.43
CA PRO A 279 3.29 12.13 4.94
C PRO A 279 4.18 12.66 6.08
N SER A 280 5.42 13.04 5.74
CA SER A 280 6.33 13.80 6.60
C SER A 280 7.03 14.93 5.83
N PHE A 281 7.78 15.75 6.55
CA PHE A 281 8.54 16.86 6.00
C PHE A 281 9.82 16.41 5.31
N SER A 282 9.95 16.74 4.02
CA SER A 282 11.14 16.45 3.20
C SER A 282 12.13 17.62 3.08
N GLY A 283 11.86 18.77 3.72
CA GLY A 283 12.71 19.97 3.64
C GLY A 283 12.19 21.08 2.73
N ASN A 284 11.21 20.81 1.87
CA ASN A 284 10.67 21.78 0.91
C ASN A 284 9.82 22.86 1.60
N VAL A 285 10.11 24.13 1.35
CA VAL A 285 9.43 25.29 1.98
C VAL A 285 8.97 26.32 0.94
N PRO A 286 7.93 27.13 1.25
CA PRO A 286 7.49 28.19 0.35
C PRO A 286 8.54 29.29 0.20
N ALA A 287 8.53 30.00 -0.94
CA ALA A 287 9.44 31.12 -1.19
C ALA A 287 9.32 32.24 -0.12
N ALA A 288 8.11 32.43 0.42
CA ALA A 288 7.86 33.37 1.51
C ALA A 288 8.63 33.02 2.79
N PHE A 289 8.93 31.73 3.02
CA PHE A 289 9.71 31.29 4.17
C PHE A 289 11.11 31.91 4.18
N LYS A 290 11.75 32.01 3.01
CA LYS A 290 13.05 32.68 2.85
C LYS A 290 12.97 34.19 3.13
N LYS A 291 11.86 34.84 2.80
CA LYS A 291 11.64 36.26 3.12
C LYS A 291 11.42 36.47 4.62
N LYS A 292 10.69 35.55 5.26
CA LYS A 292 10.34 35.62 6.69
C LYS A 292 11.52 35.27 7.59
N TYR A 293 12.34 34.31 7.17
CA TYR A 293 13.51 33.81 7.90
C TYR A 293 14.79 34.05 7.07
N PRO A 294 15.25 35.30 6.92
CA PRO A 294 16.36 35.65 6.02
C PRO A 294 17.73 35.10 6.47
N LEU A 295 17.85 34.71 7.75
CA LEU A 295 19.06 34.09 8.30
C LEU A 295 19.08 32.57 8.11
N SER A 296 17.97 31.97 7.66
CA SER A 296 17.90 30.53 7.46
C SER A 296 18.63 30.10 6.21
N ASN A 297 19.29 28.95 6.30
CA ASN A 297 20.03 28.37 5.19
C ASN A 297 19.04 27.70 4.23
N ILE A 298 18.56 28.46 3.25
CA ILE A 298 17.58 28.00 2.27
C ILE A 298 18.18 28.14 0.88
N THR A 299 18.40 26.98 0.26
CA THR A 299 18.88 26.86 -1.11
C THR A 299 17.71 26.69 -2.07
N ARG A 300 17.97 26.90 -3.35
CA ARG A 300 17.00 26.69 -4.41
C ARG A 300 17.39 25.45 -5.18
N LEU A 301 16.47 24.51 -5.35
CA LEU A 301 16.70 23.29 -6.14
C LEU A 301 16.85 23.62 -7.62
N GLY A 302 17.41 22.66 -8.36
CA GLY A 302 17.54 22.73 -9.81
C GLY A 302 16.20 22.68 -10.53
N ASN A 303 16.25 22.92 -11.84
CA ASN A 303 15.08 22.78 -12.69
C ASN A 303 14.69 21.31 -12.89
N TRP A 304 13.48 20.95 -12.47
CA TRP A 304 12.84 19.69 -12.82
C TRP A 304 11.83 19.95 -13.94
N ASN A 305 12.22 19.65 -15.18
CA ASN A 305 11.35 19.56 -16.37
C ASN A 305 10.30 20.68 -16.56
N SER A 306 10.54 21.91 -16.09
CA SER A 306 9.58 23.00 -16.25
C SER A 306 9.53 23.55 -17.67
N ILE A 307 8.39 24.15 -18.01
CA ILE A 307 8.17 24.77 -19.31
C ILE A 307 9.21 25.89 -19.52
N ASN A 308 10.06 25.73 -20.52
CA ASN A 308 11.15 26.66 -20.86
C ASN A 308 12.15 26.94 -19.72
N GLY A 309 12.21 26.09 -18.69
CA GLY A 309 13.03 26.34 -17.51
C GLY A 309 12.53 27.50 -16.64
N ASP A 310 11.25 27.87 -16.73
CA ASP A 310 10.68 28.99 -15.99
C ASP A 310 10.67 28.69 -14.47
N PRO A 311 11.49 29.42 -13.68
CA PRO A 311 11.56 29.23 -12.24
C PRO A 311 10.27 29.62 -11.51
N ARG A 312 9.26 30.13 -12.20
CA ARG A 312 7.95 30.33 -11.62
C ARG A 312 7.34 29.01 -11.13
N TRP A 313 7.60 27.89 -11.81
CA TRP A 313 6.92 26.60 -11.63
C TRP A 313 7.80 25.43 -11.15
N CYS A 314 9.07 25.68 -10.83
CA CYS A 314 10.04 24.66 -10.44
C CYS A 314 10.97 25.20 -9.38
N CYS A 315 12.02 24.43 -9.10
CA CYS A 315 13.20 25.00 -8.47
C CYS A 315 12.79 25.50 -7.08
N THR A 316 12.15 24.58 -6.34
CA THR A 316 11.59 24.81 -5.01
C THR A 316 12.70 25.19 -4.03
N PHE A 317 12.29 25.76 -2.90
CA PHE A 317 13.23 26.13 -1.86
C PHE A 317 13.41 24.96 -0.89
N LEU A 318 14.66 24.55 -0.70
CA LEU A 318 15.03 23.50 0.24
C LEU A 318 15.66 24.13 1.48
N LEU A 319 15.05 23.89 2.63
CA LEU A 319 15.63 24.24 3.92
C LEU A 319 16.77 23.26 4.23
N HIS A 320 17.94 23.79 4.57
CA HIS A 320 19.11 22.97 4.85
C HIS A 320 18.91 22.13 6.12
N PRO A 321 19.35 20.86 6.15
CA PRO A 321 19.13 19.96 7.29
C PRO A 321 19.75 20.44 8.60
N SER A 322 20.82 21.23 8.55
CA SER A 322 21.45 21.81 9.75
C SER A 322 20.76 23.07 10.27
N ASP A 323 19.76 23.60 9.56
CA ASP A 323 19.00 24.75 10.04
C ASP A 323 18.05 24.33 11.17
N PRO A 324 18.04 25.00 12.33
CA PRO A 324 17.15 24.64 13.43
C PRO A 324 15.66 24.67 13.08
N LEU A 325 15.26 25.41 12.04
CA LEU A 325 13.87 25.41 11.56
C LEU A 325 13.48 24.10 10.89
N PHE A 326 14.44 23.29 10.41
CA PHE A 326 14.16 22.03 9.72
C PHE A 326 13.41 21.06 10.63
N VAL A 327 14.01 20.77 11.79
CA VAL A 327 13.42 19.89 12.80
C VAL A 327 12.15 20.50 13.39
N LYS A 328 12.11 21.82 13.61
CA LYS A 328 10.92 22.50 14.14
C LYS A 328 9.71 22.39 13.20
N LEU A 329 9.91 22.60 11.90
CA LEU A 329 8.84 22.47 10.91
C LEU A 329 8.35 21.03 10.78
N GLY A 330 9.27 20.07 10.64
CA GLY A 330 8.88 18.67 10.50
C GLY A 330 8.18 18.13 11.75
N LYS A 331 8.65 18.50 12.94
CA LYS A 331 7.96 18.22 14.20
C LYS A 331 6.53 18.78 14.20
N ALA A 332 6.38 20.07 13.88
CA ALA A 332 5.07 20.73 13.88
C ALA A 332 4.11 20.08 12.88
N PHE A 333 4.61 19.58 11.75
CA PHE A 333 3.80 18.84 10.79
C PHE A 333 3.28 17.51 11.33
N ILE A 334 4.13 16.72 11.98
CA ILE A 334 3.71 15.46 12.61
C ILE A 334 2.72 15.74 13.76
N GLU A 335 3.01 16.71 14.63
CA GLU A 335 2.11 17.10 15.72
C GLU A 335 0.75 17.58 15.21
N GLN A 336 0.71 18.34 14.10
CA GLN A 336 -0.53 18.80 13.50
C GLN A 336 -1.33 17.65 12.88
N GLN A 337 -0.67 16.64 12.29
CA GLN A 337 -1.35 15.42 11.83
C GLN A 337 -1.97 14.66 12.99
N ILE A 338 -1.24 14.47 14.09
CA ILE A 338 -1.75 13.81 15.31
C ILE A 338 -2.93 14.59 15.89
N ASN A 339 -2.88 15.92 15.91
CA ASN A 339 -3.99 16.75 16.38
C ASN A 339 -5.24 16.61 15.50
N GLU A 340 -5.07 16.48 14.18
CA GLU A 340 -6.19 16.39 13.24
C GLU A 340 -6.80 14.99 13.11
N TYR A 341 -5.96 13.96 13.20
CA TYR A 341 -6.31 12.58 12.88
C TYR A 341 -6.25 11.63 14.08
N GLY A 342 -5.53 12.00 15.15
CA GLY A 342 -5.18 11.12 16.27
C GLY A 342 -3.87 10.37 16.04
N ASP A 343 -3.46 9.58 17.04
CA ASP A 343 -2.34 8.63 16.95
C ASP A 343 -2.79 7.40 16.15
N VAL A 344 -2.71 7.49 14.82
CA VAL A 344 -3.25 6.49 13.88
C VAL A 344 -2.18 5.62 13.22
N THR A 345 -0.90 6.00 13.31
CA THR A 345 0.23 5.28 12.73
C THR A 345 1.54 5.78 13.32
N ASP A 346 2.57 4.96 13.23
CA ASP A 346 3.97 5.37 13.46
C ASP A 346 4.77 5.38 12.15
N ILE A 347 4.14 5.17 10.99
CA ILE A 347 4.85 5.04 9.70
C ILE A 347 4.60 6.28 8.85
N TYR A 348 5.69 6.99 8.56
CA TYR A 348 5.66 8.24 7.81
C TYR A 348 6.52 8.17 6.56
N SER A 349 6.04 8.78 5.47
CA SER A 349 6.71 8.79 4.19
C SER A 349 7.05 10.20 3.73
N CYS A 350 8.29 10.38 3.28
CA CYS A 350 8.73 11.57 2.57
C CYS A 350 9.99 11.27 1.76
N ASP A 351 10.16 11.99 0.64
CA ASP A 351 11.26 11.80 -0.29
C ASP A 351 11.83 13.16 -0.72
N THR A 352 13.01 13.52 -0.22
CA THR A 352 13.64 14.83 -0.50
C THR A 352 14.19 14.93 -1.92
N PHE A 353 14.71 13.82 -2.45
CA PHE A 353 15.46 13.80 -3.71
C PHE A 353 14.86 12.87 -4.76
N ASN A 354 13.53 12.75 -4.77
CA ASN A 354 12.86 12.06 -5.86
C ASN A 354 13.02 12.85 -7.16
N GLU A 355 13.88 12.38 -8.05
CA GLU A 355 14.27 13.05 -9.32
C GLU A 355 14.83 14.47 -9.18
N ASN A 356 15.23 14.86 -7.96
CA ASN A 356 15.97 16.07 -7.68
C ASN A 356 17.40 15.69 -7.29
N ALA A 357 18.41 16.30 -7.92
CA ALA A 357 19.80 16.04 -7.58
C ALA A 357 20.13 16.63 -6.19
N PRO A 358 20.75 15.85 -5.29
CA PRO A 358 21.33 16.42 -4.07
C PRO A 358 22.40 17.47 -4.42
N PRO A 359 22.59 18.49 -3.58
CA PRO A 359 23.56 19.57 -3.87
C PRO A 359 25.02 19.11 -3.88
N THR A 360 25.31 17.94 -3.30
CA THR A 360 26.65 17.34 -3.23
C THR A 360 26.54 15.82 -3.13
N ASP A 361 27.55 15.11 -3.64
CA ASP A 361 27.71 13.65 -3.51
C ASP A 361 28.49 13.25 -2.24
N ASP A 362 28.81 14.19 -1.34
CA ASP A 362 29.47 13.93 -0.07
C ASP A 362 28.58 13.06 0.85
N PRO A 363 29.01 11.83 1.19
CA PRO A 363 28.31 10.96 2.14
C PRO A 363 27.98 11.64 3.48
N THR A 364 28.84 12.55 3.96
CA THR A 364 28.62 13.26 5.23
C THR A 364 27.39 14.14 5.17
N TYR A 365 27.23 14.89 4.07
CA TYR A 365 26.05 15.71 3.83
C TYR A 365 24.79 14.85 3.72
N ILE A 366 24.83 13.78 2.92
CA ILE A 366 23.68 12.88 2.72
C ILE A 366 23.24 12.25 4.05
N SER A 367 24.20 11.81 4.86
CA SER A 367 23.90 11.25 6.18
C SER A 367 23.28 12.29 7.11
N SER A 368 23.80 13.53 7.11
CA SER A 368 23.25 14.62 7.92
C SER A 368 21.81 14.98 7.53
N LEU A 369 21.48 14.91 6.23
CA LEU A 369 20.13 15.14 5.75
C LEU A 369 19.17 14.06 6.23
N GLY A 370 19.50 12.79 6.00
CA GLY A 370 18.65 11.67 6.43
C GLY A 370 18.45 11.66 7.94
N ALA A 371 19.50 11.99 8.71
CA ALA A 371 19.40 12.14 10.16
C ALA A 371 18.47 13.30 10.56
N ALA A 372 18.50 14.45 9.88
CA ALA A 372 17.62 15.59 10.18
C ALA A 372 16.15 15.32 9.83
N VAL A 373 15.88 14.64 8.71
CA VAL A 373 14.53 14.17 8.33
C VAL A 373 13.97 13.24 9.39
N TYR A 374 14.74 12.24 9.79
CA TYR A 374 14.32 11.29 10.80
C TYR A 374 14.19 11.92 12.19
N GLU A 375 15.11 12.81 12.58
CA GLU A 375 15.01 13.59 13.82
C GLU A 375 13.70 14.38 13.87
N ALA A 376 13.32 15.04 12.79
CA ALA A 376 12.07 15.76 12.71
C ALA A 376 10.84 14.85 12.93
N MET A 377 10.86 13.63 12.38
CA MET A 377 9.82 12.63 12.62
C MET A 377 9.77 12.22 14.10
N ILE A 378 10.91 11.83 14.69
CA ILE A 378 10.91 11.31 16.08
C ILE A 378 10.61 12.37 17.13
N GLN A 379 10.83 13.64 16.81
CA GLN A 379 10.47 14.76 17.67
C GLN A 379 8.95 15.01 17.71
N GLY A 380 8.22 14.63 16.67
CA GLY A 380 6.75 14.64 16.65
C GLY A 380 6.14 13.32 17.14
N ASP A 381 6.75 12.19 16.80
CA ASP A 381 6.36 10.84 17.22
C ASP A 381 7.58 9.98 17.55
N LYS A 382 7.78 9.70 18.84
CA LYS A 382 8.95 8.94 19.34
C LYS A 382 9.09 7.53 18.76
N ASN A 383 8.03 6.98 18.16
CA ASN A 383 8.02 5.66 17.57
C ASN A 383 8.09 5.66 16.05
N ALA A 384 8.27 6.84 15.42
CA ALA A 384 8.29 6.99 13.99
C ALA A 384 9.23 6.00 13.27
N VAL A 385 8.78 5.57 12.10
CA VAL A 385 9.52 4.78 11.12
C VAL A 385 9.36 5.46 9.76
N TRP A 386 10.48 5.66 9.09
CA TRP A 386 10.52 6.31 7.79
C TRP A 386 10.31 5.27 6.67
N LEU A 387 9.20 5.38 5.94
CA LEU A 387 8.97 4.67 4.69
C LEU A 387 9.44 5.53 3.50
N MET A 388 10.52 5.11 2.84
CA MET A 388 11.17 5.89 1.76
C MET A 388 11.04 5.19 0.41
N GLN A 389 10.84 5.94 -0.67
CA GLN A 389 10.90 5.40 -2.02
C GLN A 389 12.36 5.12 -2.43
N GLY A 390 12.63 3.91 -2.91
CA GLY A 390 13.93 3.52 -3.46
C GLY A 390 14.18 3.96 -4.91
N TRP A 391 13.25 4.71 -5.53
CA TRP A 391 13.30 5.11 -6.96
C TRP A 391 14.61 5.81 -7.33
N LEU A 392 15.07 6.71 -6.46
CA LEU A 392 16.31 7.48 -6.64
C LEU A 392 17.53 6.59 -6.90
N PHE A 393 17.60 5.40 -6.29
CA PHE A 393 18.69 4.44 -6.50
C PHE A 393 18.71 3.84 -7.91
N TYR A 394 17.55 3.83 -8.59
CA TYR A 394 17.42 3.45 -9.99
C TYR A 394 17.58 4.65 -10.92
N SER A 395 16.75 5.68 -10.73
CA SER A 395 16.59 6.80 -11.67
C SER A 395 17.86 7.63 -11.83
N ASP A 396 18.65 7.77 -10.76
CA ASP A 396 19.94 8.44 -10.76
C ASP A 396 21.05 7.54 -10.18
N SER A 397 21.13 6.32 -10.70
CA SER A 397 22.16 5.33 -10.32
C SER A 397 23.62 5.79 -10.55
N LYS A 398 23.82 6.86 -11.33
CA LYS A 398 25.15 7.49 -11.51
C LYS A 398 25.57 8.28 -10.27
N PHE A 399 24.63 8.97 -9.64
CA PHE A 399 24.83 9.67 -8.37
C PHE A 399 24.85 8.68 -7.20
N TRP A 400 23.84 7.81 -7.11
CA TRP A 400 23.61 6.93 -5.97
C TRP A 400 24.48 5.67 -5.97
N LYS A 401 25.79 5.86 -5.89
CA LYS A 401 26.76 4.77 -5.74
C LYS A 401 26.72 4.19 -4.31
N PRO A 402 27.39 3.05 -4.05
CA PRO A 402 27.35 2.40 -2.73
C PRO A 402 27.66 3.31 -1.53
N PRO A 403 28.64 4.23 -1.57
CA PRO A 403 28.90 5.15 -0.45
C PRO A 403 27.72 6.09 -0.15
N GLN A 404 27.11 6.68 -1.19
CA GLN A 404 25.98 7.62 -1.07
C GLN A 404 24.72 6.88 -0.61
N MET A 405 24.45 5.71 -1.16
CA MET A 405 23.32 4.86 -0.74
C MET A 405 23.45 4.44 0.73
N LYS A 406 24.62 3.96 1.16
CA LYS A 406 24.87 3.63 2.58
C LYS A 406 24.73 4.86 3.47
N ALA A 407 25.24 6.01 3.04
CA ALA A 407 25.13 7.25 3.82
C ALA A 407 23.68 7.64 4.12
N LEU A 408 22.79 7.49 3.14
CA LEU A 408 21.35 7.74 3.33
C LEU A 408 20.71 6.65 4.19
N LEU A 409 20.89 5.38 3.83
CA LEU A 409 20.21 4.25 4.50
C LEU A 409 20.64 4.06 5.96
N HIS A 410 21.90 4.37 6.27
CA HIS A 410 22.46 4.25 7.62
C HIS A 410 22.45 5.58 8.39
N SER A 411 21.80 6.61 7.84
CA SER A 411 21.56 7.88 8.56
C SER A 411 20.56 7.74 9.71
N VAL A 412 19.82 6.63 9.75
CA VAL A 412 18.84 6.33 10.79
C VAL A 412 19.17 5.01 11.50
N PRO A 413 18.69 4.80 12.74
CA PRO A 413 18.87 3.53 13.43
C PRO A 413 18.28 2.35 12.65
N HIS A 414 18.94 1.19 12.70
CA HIS A 414 18.45 -0.02 12.01
C HIS A 414 17.02 -0.39 12.40
N GLY A 415 16.17 -0.62 11.38
CA GLY A 415 14.75 -0.93 11.53
C GLY A 415 13.86 0.30 11.78
N ARG A 416 14.41 1.52 11.71
CA ARG A 416 13.66 2.78 11.72
C ARG A 416 13.47 3.39 10.32
N MET A 417 13.93 2.69 9.29
CA MET A 417 13.62 2.96 7.90
C MET A 417 13.21 1.66 7.21
N ILE A 418 12.23 1.78 6.32
CA ILE A 418 11.79 0.76 5.38
C ILE A 418 11.88 1.37 3.98
N VAL A 419 12.52 0.68 3.05
CA VAL A 419 12.65 1.14 1.66
C VAL A 419 11.59 0.45 0.80
N LEU A 420 10.89 1.20 -0.04
CA LEU A 420 10.10 0.63 -1.13
C LEU A 420 11.05 0.36 -2.30
N ASP A 421 11.37 -0.90 -2.59
CA ASP A 421 12.10 -1.28 -3.81
C ASP A 421 11.14 -1.14 -5.00
N LEU A 422 10.99 0.11 -5.44
CA LEU A 422 9.77 0.62 -6.06
C LEU A 422 9.44 -0.07 -7.40
N PHE A 423 10.47 -0.47 -8.14
CA PHE A 423 10.39 -1.06 -9.49
C PHE A 423 11.01 -2.47 -9.53
N ALA A 424 10.79 -3.26 -8.48
CA ALA A 424 11.45 -4.54 -8.30
C ALA A 424 10.98 -5.62 -9.29
N ASP A 425 9.81 -5.45 -9.90
CA ASP A 425 9.30 -6.30 -10.98
C ASP A 425 10.17 -6.24 -12.25
N VAL A 426 10.95 -5.17 -12.45
CA VAL A 426 11.81 -4.99 -13.64
C VAL A 426 13.27 -4.74 -13.27
N LYS A 427 13.52 -3.89 -12.28
CA LYS A 427 14.85 -3.40 -11.86
C LYS A 427 15.01 -3.51 -10.34
N PRO A 428 15.06 -4.73 -9.78
CA PRO A 428 15.19 -4.95 -8.34
C PRO A 428 16.51 -4.42 -7.79
N ILE A 429 16.44 -3.40 -6.93
CA ILE A 429 17.61 -2.79 -6.31
C ILE A 429 18.18 -3.67 -5.20
N TRP A 430 17.35 -4.49 -4.54
CA TRP A 430 17.81 -5.41 -3.49
C TRP A 430 18.94 -6.35 -3.96
N LYS A 431 18.92 -6.76 -5.24
CA LYS A 431 19.93 -7.65 -5.85
C LYS A 431 21.31 -6.99 -5.98
N MET A 432 21.35 -5.67 -6.20
CA MET A 432 22.59 -4.93 -6.44
C MET A 432 23.08 -4.15 -5.21
N SER A 433 22.28 -4.09 -4.15
CA SER A 433 22.56 -3.35 -2.92
C SER A 433 22.82 -4.25 -1.71
N SER A 434 23.04 -5.55 -1.93
CA SER A 434 23.21 -6.53 -0.85
C SER A 434 22.06 -6.41 0.17
N GLN A 435 20.81 -6.48 -0.29
CA GLN A 435 19.62 -6.31 0.56
C GLN A 435 19.57 -4.92 1.22
N PHE A 436 19.75 -3.85 0.44
CA PHE A 436 19.78 -2.46 0.94
C PHE A 436 20.73 -2.25 2.12
N TYR A 437 21.87 -2.95 2.08
CA TYR A 437 22.91 -2.93 3.13
C TYR A 437 22.34 -3.15 4.55
N GLY A 438 21.40 -4.08 4.69
CA GLY A 438 20.78 -4.44 5.97
C GLY A 438 19.56 -3.59 6.35
N THR A 439 19.11 -2.69 5.49
CA THR A 439 17.88 -1.91 5.70
C THR A 439 16.67 -2.73 5.27
N PRO A 440 15.59 -2.80 6.07
CA PRO A 440 14.35 -3.44 5.65
C PRO A 440 13.78 -2.86 4.36
N TYR A 441 13.21 -3.71 3.50
CA TYR A 441 12.55 -3.24 2.27
C TYR A 441 11.28 -4.01 1.92
N ILE A 442 10.42 -3.36 1.15
CA ILE A 442 9.21 -3.95 0.56
C ILE A 442 9.48 -4.14 -0.94
N TRP A 443 9.35 -5.37 -1.43
CA TRP A 443 9.44 -5.66 -2.86
C TRP A 443 8.20 -5.12 -3.55
N CYS A 444 8.34 -4.16 -4.45
CA CYS A 444 7.20 -3.51 -5.08
C CYS A 444 7.14 -3.80 -6.59
N MET A 445 5.93 -4.02 -7.07
CA MET A 445 5.61 -3.97 -8.49
C MET A 445 5.20 -2.54 -8.85
N LEU A 446 5.99 -1.87 -9.70
CA LEU A 446 5.58 -0.56 -10.22
C LEU A 446 4.58 -0.72 -11.36
N HIS A 447 4.89 -1.57 -12.34
CA HIS A 447 4.07 -1.88 -13.51
C HIS A 447 3.72 -0.69 -14.44
N ASN A 448 3.00 0.32 -13.95
CA ASN A 448 2.43 1.38 -14.78
C ASN A 448 3.10 2.74 -14.53
N PHE A 449 3.34 3.47 -15.63
CA PHE A 449 3.82 4.85 -15.65
C PHE A 449 2.77 5.78 -16.26
N GLY A 450 2.51 6.92 -15.64
CA GLY A 450 1.62 7.98 -16.13
C GLY A 450 0.13 7.65 -16.22
N GLY A 451 -0.31 6.46 -15.76
CA GLY A 451 -1.66 5.99 -16.04
C GLY A 451 -1.87 5.57 -17.51
N ASN A 452 -0.78 5.32 -18.26
CA ASN A 452 -0.85 4.93 -19.66
C ASN A 452 -1.55 3.57 -19.81
N VAL A 453 -2.33 3.42 -20.88
CA VAL A 453 -3.09 2.18 -21.14
C VAL A 453 -2.38 1.36 -22.20
N GLU A 454 -1.86 0.21 -21.80
CA GLU A 454 -1.22 -0.76 -22.68
C GLU A 454 -1.40 -2.19 -22.16
N MET A 455 -1.33 -3.19 -23.05
CA MET A 455 -1.33 -4.59 -22.62
C MET A 455 0.10 -5.01 -22.26
N TYR A 456 0.46 -4.83 -20.99
CA TYR A 456 1.77 -5.05 -20.43
C TYR A 456 1.70 -5.78 -19.08
N GLY A 457 2.83 -6.39 -18.68
CA GLY A 457 3.04 -7.02 -17.38
C GLY A 457 4.02 -8.20 -17.46
N ILE A 458 4.89 -8.33 -16.46
CA ILE A 458 5.93 -9.39 -16.40
C ILE A 458 5.54 -10.40 -15.31
N MET A 459 4.60 -11.29 -15.64
CA MET A 459 4.01 -12.23 -14.69
C MET A 459 5.03 -13.21 -14.08
N ASP A 460 6.06 -13.61 -14.83
CA ASP A 460 7.15 -14.47 -14.32
C ASP A 460 7.88 -13.80 -13.15
N SER A 461 8.22 -12.51 -13.30
CA SER A 461 8.88 -11.72 -12.25
C SER A 461 8.01 -11.54 -11.02
N ILE A 462 6.69 -11.37 -11.20
CA ILE A 462 5.74 -11.26 -10.09
C ILE A 462 5.59 -12.59 -9.35
N SER A 463 5.56 -13.70 -10.10
CA SER A 463 5.39 -15.05 -9.56
C SER A 463 6.57 -15.48 -8.69
N THR A 464 7.80 -15.20 -9.14
CA THR A 464 9.03 -15.68 -8.48
C THR A 464 9.71 -14.61 -7.64
N GLY A 465 9.67 -13.35 -8.07
CA GLY A 465 10.45 -12.24 -7.47
C GLY A 465 10.27 -12.06 -5.96
N PRO A 466 9.04 -11.98 -5.44
CA PRO A 466 8.78 -11.92 -3.99
C PRO A 466 9.30 -13.13 -3.22
N VAL A 467 9.23 -14.32 -3.82
CA VAL A 467 9.71 -15.57 -3.19
C VAL A 467 11.24 -15.56 -3.14
N ASP A 468 11.88 -15.31 -4.28
CA ASP A 468 13.35 -15.20 -4.41
C ASP A 468 13.92 -14.16 -3.45
N ALA A 469 13.33 -12.96 -3.41
CA ALA A 469 13.76 -11.87 -2.54
C ALA A 469 13.65 -12.28 -1.07
N ARG A 470 12.54 -12.90 -0.67
CA ARG A 470 12.34 -13.36 0.71
C ARG A 470 13.27 -14.49 1.10
N THR A 471 13.44 -15.52 0.27
CA THR A 471 14.23 -16.72 0.62
C THR A 471 15.72 -16.57 0.36
N SER A 472 16.16 -15.45 -0.22
CA SER A 472 17.57 -15.16 -0.43
C SER A 472 18.36 -15.00 0.88
N GLU A 473 19.65 -15.29 0.81
CA GLU A 473 20.55 -15.17 1.96
C GLU A 473 20.56 -13.73 2.50
N ASN A 474 20.49 -13.59 3.83
CA ASN A 474 20.46 -12.32 4.55
C ASN A 474 19.32 -11.36 4.11
N SER A 475 18.22 -11.90 3.57
CA SER A 475 17.08 -11.08 3.16
C SER A 475 16.58 -10.20 4.29
N THR A 476 16.39 -8.92 3.97
CA THR A 476 15.73 -7.92 4.81
C THR A 476 14.35 -7.55 4.24
N MET A 477 13.80 -8.40 3.35
CA MET A 477 12.47 -8.21 2.81
C MET A 477 11.42 -8.36 3.92
N VAL A 478 10.56 -7.36 4.03
CA VAL A 478 9.52 -7.27 5.08
C VAL A 478 8.12 -7.11 4.51
N GLY A 479 7.99 -7.05 3.19
CA GLY A 479 6.68 -6.96 2.57
C GLY A 479 6.72 -7.09 1.05
N VAL A 480 5.53 -7.18 0.48
CA VAL A 480 5.26 -7.00 -0.94
C VAL A 480 4.44 -5.74 -1.15
N GLY A 481 4.43 -5.17 -2.35
CA GLY A 481 3.64 -3.98 -2.60
C GLY A 481 3.33 -3.70 -4.07
N MET A 482 2.37 -2.81 -4.29
CA MET A 482 2.01 -2.31 -5.62
C MET A 482 2.16 -0.78 -5.64
N CYS A 483 3.05 -0.28 -6.51
CA CYS A 483 3.54 1.10 -6.54
C CYS A 483 3.32 1.76 -7.91
N MET A 484 2.19 1.47 -8.53
CA MET A 484 1.82 1.96 -9.85
C MET A 484 1.60 3.47 -9.89
N GLU A 485 2.03 4.13 -10.95
CA GLU A 485 1.74 5.56 -11.10
C GLU A 485 0.25 5.81 -11.35
N GLY A 486 -0.42 4.94 -12.11
CA GLY A 486 -1.88 4.98 -12.29
C GLY A 486 -2.49 3.58 -12.23
N ILE A 487 -3.76 3.51 -11.81
CA ILE A 487 -4.52 2.26 -11.66
C ILE A 487 -5.57 2.11 -12.77
N GLU A 488 -6.48 1.15 -12.64
CA GLU A 488 -7.60 0.92 -13.58
C GLU A 488 -7.16 0.50 -14.99
N GLN A 489 -6.10 -0.30 -15.05
CA GLN A 489 -5.65 -1.04 -16.23
C GLN A 489 -5.11 -2.41 -15.79
N ASN A 490 -4.90 -3.32 -16.75
CA ASN A 490 -4.24 -4.64 -16.57
C ASN A 490 -4.60 -5.40 -15.28
N PRO A 491 -5.90 -5.63 -14.98
CA PRO A 491 -6.33 -6.17 -13.69
C PRO A 491 -5.74 -7.53 -13.34
N VAL A 492 -5.38 -8.33 -14.36
CA VAL A 492 -4.72 -9.64 -14.20
C VAL A 492 -3.38 -9.54 -13.47
N ILE A 493 -2.65 -8.44 -13.67
CA ILE A 493 -1.34 -8.19 -13.08
C ILE A 493 -1.49 -7.85 -11.59
N TYR A 494 -2.45 -6.99 -11.26
CA TYR A 494 -2.73 -6.58 -9.88
C TYR A 494 -3.34 -7.72 -9.04
N GLU A 495 -4.21 -8.56 -9.63
CA GLU A 495 -4.73 -9.74 -8.93
C GLU A 495 -3.60 -10.73 -8.62
N LEU A 496 -2.70 -11.00 -9.58
CA LEU A 496 -1.54 -11.88 -9.33
C LEU A 496 -0.65 -11.32 -8.21
N MET A 497 -0.29 -10.03 -8.29
CA MET A 497 0.61 -9.42 -7.33
C MET A 497 0.04 -9.40 -5.91
N SER A 498 -1.25 -9.10 -5.76
CA SER A 498 -1.91 -9.13 -4.45
C SER A 498 -1.88 -10.51 -3.80
N GLU A 499 -2.00 -11.58 -4.59
CA GLU A 499 -2.02 -12.95 -4.11
C GLU A 499 -0.65 -13.38 -3.53
N MET A 500 0.45 -12.75 -3.98
CA MET A 500 1.79 -13.01 -3.49
C MET A 500 1.98 -12.65 -2.01
N ALA A 501 1.09 -11.82 -1.43
CA ALA A 501 1.08 -11.54 0.01
C ALA A 501 0.69 -12.74 0.88
N PHE A 502 0.14 -13.80 0.28
CA PHE A 502 -0.31 -15.02 0.96
C PHE A 502 0.35 -16.30 0.42
N ARG A 503 1.30 -16.18 -0.53
CA ARG A 503 1.96 -17.31 -1.16
C ARG A 503 3.41 -17.46 -0.69
N SER A 504 3.73 -18.66 -0.21
CA SER A 504 5.10 -19.03 0.18
C SER A 504 5.95 -19.53 -1.00
N GLU A 505 5.31 -19.88 -2.11
CA GLU A 505 5.90 -20.46 -3.31
C GLU A 505 5.43 -19.72 -4.57
N GLU A 506 6.15 -19.91 -5.67
CA GLU A 506 5.80 -19.35 -6.97
C GLU A 506 4.44 -19.86 -7.49
N VAL A 507 3.82 -19.08 -8.36
CA VAL A 507 2.55 -19.41 -8.99
C VAL A 507 2.78 -20.15 -10.31
N GLN A 508 2.06 -21.25 -10.51
CA GLN A 508 1.97 -21.93 -11.81
C GLN A 508 1.14 -21.09 -12.78
N LEU A 509 1.80 -20.18 -13.50
CA LEU A 509 1.17 -19.09 -14.25
C LEU A 509 0.13 -19.56 -15.26
N MET A 510 0.42 -20.61 -16.05
CA MET A 510 -0.51 -21.10 -17.07
C MET A 510 -1.84 -21.58 -16.48
N GLU A 511 -1.78 -22.30 -15.36
CA GLU A 511 -2.98 -22.74 -14.64
C GLU A 511 -3.68 -21.57 -13.95
N TRP A 512 -2.92 -20.67 -13.35
CA TRP A 512 -3.46 -19.48 -12.69
C TRP A 512 -4.21 -18.56 -13.68
N ILE A 513 -3.64 -18.29 -14.86
CA ILE A 513 -4.26 -17.47 -15.93
C ILE A 513 -5.53 -18.13 -16.48
N LYS A 514 -5.48 -19.45 -16.68
CA LYS A 514 -6.66 -20.23 -17.10
C LYS A 514 -7.79 -20.07 -16.08
N ASN A 515 -7.48 -20.23 -14.79
CA ASN A 515 -8.46 -20.09 -13.71
C ASN A 515 -8.94 -18.64 -13.57
N TYR A 516 -8.05 -17.66 -13.70
CA TYR A 516 -8.40 -16.22 -13.74
C TYR A 516 -9.42 -15.94 -14.83
N SER A 517 -9.21 -16.47 -16.03
CA SER A 517 -10.10 -16.26 -17.17
C SER A 517 -11.50 -16.83 -16.94
N TYR A 518 -11.60 -18.05 -16.38
CA TYR A 518 -12.90 -18.64 -16.03
C TYR A 518 -13.66 -17.80 -15.00
N ARG A 519 -12.99 -17.37 -13.91
CA ARG A 519 -13.66 -16.56 -12.88
C ARG A 519 -14.13 -15.21 -13.42
N ARG A 520 -13.27 -14.58 -14.21
CA ARG A 520 -13.52 -13.23 -14.74
C ARG A 520 -14.68 -13.19 -15.72
N TYR A 521 -14.89 -14.25 -16.49
CA TYR A 521 -15.92 -14.29 -17.53
C TYR A 521 -17.17 -15.10 -17.15
N GLY A 522 -17.12 -15.88 -16.07
CA GLY A 522 -18.14 -16.88 -15.73
C GLY A 522 -18.09 -18.08 -16.66
#